data_AF-A0A7W1TJP0-F1
#
_entry.id   AF-A0A7W1TJP0-F1
#
_cell.length_a   1.000
_cell.length_b   1.000
_cell.length_c   1.000
_cell.angle_alpha   90.00
_cell.angle_beta   90.00
_cell.angle_gamma   90.00
#
_symmetry.space_group_name_H-M   'P 1'
#
loop_
_entity.id
_entity.type
_entity.pdbx_description
1 polymer ?
#
loop_
_entity_poly.entity_id
_entity_poly.type
_entity_poly.pdbx_seq_one_letter_code
_entity_poly.pdbx_strand_id
1 'polypeptide(L)'
;MNLEELLPDYVAGELSDDERERVRAALQTSPQLWAELARYQQLFLLLAATSAQEVSAPGDLHARIARQVALRSFLNRAASLANELLGAYGRALVYYLGLR
;
A
#
# COMPACT_ATOMS: atom_id res chain seq x y z
N MET A 1 21.38 -12.10 9.00
CA MET A 1 20.77 -10.77 8.82
C MET A 1 21.82 -9.76 9.20
N ASN A 2 22.16 -8.83 8.31
CA ASN A 2 23.20 -7.85 8.62
C ASN A 2 22.63 -6.75 9.51
N LEU A 3 23.41 -6.31 10.50
CA LEU A 3 23.00 -5.24 11.42
C LEU A 3 22.82 -3.89 10.70
N GLU A 4 23.53 -3.69 9.58
CA GLU A 4 23.41 -2.52 8.72
C GLU A 4 22.03 -2.42 8.05
N GLU A 5 21.42 -3.56 7.73
CA GLU A 5 20.08 -3.62 7.12
C GLU A 5 18.98 -3.21 8.10
N LEU A 6 19.25 -3.28 9.41
CA LEU A 6 18.32 -2.92 10.48
C LEU A 6 18.41 -1.45 10.91
N LEU A 7 19.44 -0.71 10.47
CA LEU A 7 19.63 0.69 10.84
C LEU A 7 18.49 1.61 10.37
N PRO A 8 17.94 1.47 9.14
CA PRO A 8 16.81 2.29 8.71
C PRO A 8 15.58 2.07 9.60
N ASP A 9 15.24 0.82 9.88
CA ASP A 9 14.09 0.43 10.71
C ASP A 9 14.30 0.85 12.17
N TYR A 10 15.55 0.86 12.65
CA TYR A 10 15.92 1.39 13.95
C TYR A 10 15.64 2.90 14.04
N VAL A 11 15.98 3.67 13.01
CA VAL A 11 15.74 5.13 12.94
C VAL A 11 14.25 5.43 12.78
N ALA A 12 13.52 4.62 12.01
CA ALA A 12 12.07 4.73 11.84
C ALA A 12 11.28 4.30 13.11
N GLY A 13 11.93 3.58 14.03
CA GLY A 13 11.30 3.08 15.25
C GLY A 13 10.47 1.81 15.06
N GLU A 14 10.61 1.13 13.93
CA GLU A 14 9.78 -0.02 13.50
C GLU A 14 10.33 -1.37 13.97
N LEU A 15 11.54 -1.41 14.55
CA LEU A 15 12.12 -2.64 15.07
C LEU A 15 11.40 -3.18 16.30
N SER A 16 11.37 -4.52 16.39
CA SER A 16 11.01 -5.23 17.62
C SER A 16 12.02 -4.96 18.74
N ASP A 17 11.61 -5.18 20.00
CA ASP A 17 12.48 -4.92 21.16
C ASP A 17 13.77 -5.77 21.13
N ASP A 18 13.69 -7.02 20.67
CA ASP A 18 14.84 -7.93 20.53
C ASP A 18 15.81 -7.48 19.42
N GLU A 19 15.32 -6.87 18.35
CA GLU A 19 16.16 -6.32 17.27
C GLU A 19 16.80 -5.01 17.70
N ARG A 20 16.05 -4.17 18.40
CA ARG A 20 16.52 -2.90 18.94
C ARG A 20 17.67 -3.09 19.91
N GLU A 21 17.60 -4.09 20.79
CA GLU A 21 18.68 -4.39 21.73
C GLU A 21 19.93 -4.90 21.01
N ARG A 22 19.77 -5.73 19.97
CA ARG A 22 20.88 -6.19 19.12
C ARG A 22 21.59 -5.04 18.41
N VAL A 23 20.84 -4.11 17.83
CA VAL A 23 21.41 -2.92 17.19
C VAL A 23 22.11 -2.01 18.21
N ARG A 24 21.52 -1.84 19.40
CA ARG A 24 22.11 -1.04 20.50
C ARG A 24 23.45 -1.63 20.98
N ALA A 25 23.52 -2.94 21.17
CA ALA A 25 24.76 -3.62 21.53
C ALA A 25 25.84 -3.49 20.43
N ALA A 26 25.45 -3.59 19.16
CA ALA A 26 26.35 -3.40 18.02
C ALA A 26 26.87 -1.95 17.90
N LEU A 27 26.03 -0.96 18.18
CA LEU A 27 26.42 0.45 18.20
C LEU A 27 27.45 0.76 19.29
N GLN A 28 27.41 0.07 20.44
CA GLN A 28 28.42 0.28 21.50
C GLN A 28 29.81 -0.21 21.11
N THR A 29 29.89 -1.15 20.15
CA THR A 29 31.14 -1.86 19.82
C THR A 29 31.74 -1.41 18.49
N SER A 30 30.97 -0.79 17.59
CA SER A 30 31.44 -0.36 16.28
C SER A 30 31.24 1.14 16.03
N PRO A 31 32.32 1.93 15.93
CA PRO A 31 32.24 3.34 15.56
C PRO A 31 31.83 3.55 14.10
N GLN A 32 31.99 2.54 13.22
CA GLN A 32 31.54 2.61 11.83
C GLN A 32 30.01 2.58 11.73
N LEU A 33 29.36 1.73 12.54
CA LEU A 33 27.89 1.69 12.61
C LEU A 33 27.30 3.01 13.13
N TRP A 34 28.00 3.72 14.01
CA TRP A 34 27.59 5.06 14.44
C TRP A 34 27.60 6.08 13.29
N ALA A 35 28.60 6.02 12.41
CA ALA A 35 28.67 6.91 11.27
C ALA A 35 27.54 6.64 10.28
N GLU A 36 27.21 5.38 10.03
CA GLU A 36 26.06 5.01 9.18
C GLU A 36 24.72 5.40 9.82
N LEU A 37 24.54 5.16 11.13
CA LEU A 37 23.35 5.61 11.86
C LEU A 37 23.14 7.13 11.71
N ALA A 38 24.21 7.93 11.86
CA ALA A 38 24.14 9.38 11.72
C ALA A 38 23.70 9.80 10.31
N ARG A 39 24.17 9.11 9.26
CA ARG A 39 23.72 9.34 7.88
C ARG A 39 22.24 9.04 7.70
N TYR A 40 21.76 7.92 8.23
CA TYR A 40 20.35 7.57 8.17
C TYR A 40 19.47 8.56 8.92
N GLN A 41 19.89 9.03 10.10
CA GLN A 41 19.17 10.07 10.84
C GLN A 41 19.08 11.39 10.05
N GLN A 42 20.18 11.83 9.42
CA GLN A 42 20.15 13.02 8.57
C GLN A 42 19.19 12.86 7.39
N LEU A 43 19.19 11.70 6.75
CA LEU A 43 18.32 11.41 5.61
C LEU A 43 16.84 11.39 6.04
N PHE A 44 16.54 10.81 7.21
CA PHE A 44 15.19 10.79 7.77
C PHE A 44 14.70 12.20 8.15
N LEU A 45 15.59 13.05 8.68
CA LEU A 45 15.28 14.46 8.96
C LEU A 45 15.00 15.25 7.68
N LEU A 46 15.75 15.02 6.60
CA LEU A 46 15.50 15.65 5.30
C LEU A 46 14.17 15.19 4.69
N LEU A 47 13.84 13.90 4.80
CA LEU A 47 12.54 13.35 4.39
C LEU A 47 11.40 13.96 5.20
N ALA A 48 11.55 14.06 6.52
CA ALA A 48 10.56 14.69 7.40
C ALA A 48 10.38 16.18 7.09
N ALA A 49 11.47 16.90 6.80
CA ALA A 49 11.41 18.30 6.38
C ALA A 49 10.74 18.47 5.00
N THR A 50 10.91 17.50 4.11
CA THR A 50 10.28 17.50 2.79
C THR A 50 8.80 17.11 2.87
N SER A 51 8.43 16.16 3.75
CA SER A 51 7.02 15.80 3.97
C SER A 51 6.26 16.88 4.73
N ALA A 52 6.96 17.70 5.52
CA ALA A 52 6.40 18.90 6.12
C ALA A 52 6.15 20.04 5.12
N GLN A 53 6.71 19.98 3.90
CA GLN A 53 6.18 20.80 2.81
C GLN A 53 4.81 20.23 2.47
N GLU A 54 3.76 21.00 2.78
CA GLU A 54 2.38 20.64 2.50
C GLU A 54 2.21 20.33 1.02
N VAL A 55 2.32 19.05 0.66
CA VAL A 55 1.87 18.54 -0.64
C VAL A 55 0.35 18.56 -0.57
N SER A 56 -0.23 19.74 -0.85
CA SER A 56 -1.67 19.87 -1.01
C SER A 56 -2.13 18.95 -2.12
N ALA A 57 -3.04 18.04 -1.79
CA ALA A 57 -3.70 17.22 -2.79
C ALA A 57 -4.35 18.15 -3.85
N PRO A 58 -4.29 17.79 -5.14
CA PRO A 58 -4.98 18.55 -6.18
C PRO A 58 -6.47 18.66 -5.80
N GLY A 59 -7.05 19.86 -5.84
CA GLY A 59 -8.44 20.09 -5.41
C GLY A 59 -9.47 19.17 -6.09
N ASP A 60 -9.15 18.69 -7.30
CA ASP A 60 -10.00 17.81 -8.10
C ASP A 60 -9.77 16.30 -7.86
N LEU A 61 -8.86 15.91 -6.97
CA LEU A 61 -8.50 14.51 -6.74
C LEU A 61 -9.72 13.68 -6.34
N HIS A 62 -10.53 14.21 -5.42
CA HIS A 62 -11.76 13.57 -4.98
C HIS A 62 -12.76 13.41 -6.13
N ALA A 63 -12.93 14.43 -6.97
CA ALA A 63 -13.83 14.39 -8.12
C ALA A 63 -13.35 13.40 -9.21
N ARG A 64 -12.04 13.22 -9.37
CA ARG A 64 -11.47 12.22 -10.29
C ARG A 64 -11.69 10.80 -9.78
N ILE A 65 -11.42 10.55 -8.49
CA ILE A 65 -11.64 9.24 -7.87
C ILE A 65 -13.12 8.87 -7.89
N ALA A 66 -14.00 9.80 -7.49
CA ALA A 66 -15.45 9.58 -7.48
C ALA A 66 -15.98 9.20 -8.87
N ARG A 67 -15.53 9.89 -9.93
CA ARG A 67 -15.88 9.55 -11.31
C ARG A 67 -15.40 8.16 -11.71
N GLN A 68 -14.15 7.82 -11.39
CA GLN A 68 -13.57 6.53 -11.75
C GLN A 68 -14.27 5.37 -11.03
N VAL A 69 -14.60 5.53 -9.75
CA VAL A 69 -15.36 4.54 -8.97
C VAL A 69 -16.79 4.41 -9.49
N ALA A 70 -17.46 5.53 -9.79
CA ALA A 70 -18.81 5.53 -10.34
C ALA A 70 -18.88 4.77 -11.67
N LEU A 71 -17.98 5.07 -12.61
CA LEU A 71 -17.87 4.38 -13.90
C LEU A 71 -17.67 2.86 -13.73
N ARG A 72 -16.74 2.46 -12.86
CA ARG A 72 -16.46 1.04 -12.62
C ARG A 72 -17.65 0.33 -12.00
N SER A 73 -18.32 0.96 -11.04
CA SER A 73 -19.52 0.41 -10.41
C SER A 73 -20.69 0.27 -11.41
N PHE A 74 -20.86 1.25 -12.31
CA PHE A 74 -21.87 1.21 -13.36
C PHE A 74 -21.61 0.08 -14.35
N LEU A 75 -20.36 -0.08 -14.81
CA LEU A 75 -19.99 -1.17 -15.72
C LEU A 75 -20.19 -2.54 -15.09
N ASN A 76 -19.82 -2.71 -13.82
CA ASN A 76 -20.04 -3.98 -13.11
C ASN A 76 -21.53 -4.31 -12.98
N ARG A 77 -22.38 -3.32 -12.68
CA ARG A 77 -23.85 -3.51 -12.62
C ARG A 77 -24.45 -3.79 -14.01
N ALA A 78 -23.97 -3.10 -15.04
CA ALA A 78 -24.42 -3.36 -16.41
C ALA A 78 -24.06 -4.79 -16.86
N ALA A 79 -22.85 -5.24 -16.52
CA ALA A 79 -22.40 -6.60 -16.81
C ALA A 79 -23.19 -7.65 -16.02
N SER A 80 -23.50 -7.41 -14.74
CA SER A 80 -24.32 -8.34 -13.96
C SER A 80 -25.73 -8.46 -14.53
N LEU A 81 -26.35 -7.34 -14.91
CA LEU A 81 -27.67 -7.34 -15.55
C LEU A 81 -27.66 -8.08 -16.90
N ALA A 82 -26.64 -7.86 -17.73
CA ALA A 82 -26.50 -8.60 -18.98
C ALA A 82 -26.36 -10.10 -18.75
N ASN A 83 -25.57 -10.50 -17.74
CA ASN A 83 -25.36 -11.89 -17.40
C ASN A 83 -26.61 -12.56 -16.81
N GLU A 84 -27.38 -11.83 -16.00
CA GLU A 84 -28.68 -12.27 -15.49
C GLU A 84 -29.69 -12.46 -16.62
N LEU A 85 -29.74 -11.52 -17.57
CA LEU A 85 -30.60 -11.60 -18.75
C LEU A 85 -30.23 -12.84 -19.59
N LEU A 86 -28.96 -12.97 -19.97
CA LEU A 86 -28.45 -14.12 -20.72
C LEU A 86 -28.72 -15.44 -19.99
N GLY A 87 -28.52 -15.47 -18.67
CA GLY A 87 -28.81 -16.64 -17.84
C GLY A 87 -30.30 -16.97 -17.74
N ALA A 88 -31.19 -15.97 -17.78
CA ALA A 88 -32.63 -16.18 -17.81
C ALA A 88 -33.10 -16.72 -19.17
N TYR A 89 -32.62 -16.14 -20.27
CA TYR A 89 -32.92 -16.61 -21.62
C TYR A 89 -32.33 -17.99 -21.90
N GLY A 90 -31.09 -18.25 -21.47
CA GLY A 90 -30.47 -19.57 -21.57
C GLY A 90 -31.25 -20.64 -20.82
N ARG A 91 -31.70 -20.34 -19.59
CA ARG A 91 -32.58 -21.25 -18.83
C ARG A 91 -33.93 -21.48 -19.50
N ALA A 92 -34.54 -20.43 -20.06
CA ALA A 92 -35.80 -20.56 -20.79
C ALA A 92 -35.65 -21.41 -22.06
N LEU A 93 -34.54 -21.27 -22.79
CA LEU A 93 -34.24 -22.05 -23.98
C LEU A 93 -34.01 -23.53 -23.65
N VAL A 94 -33.24 -23.82 -22.59
CA VAL A 94 -33.00 -25.19 -22.10
C VAL A 94 -34.32 -25.84 -21.65
N TYR A 95 -35.15 -25.09 -20.92
CA TYR A 95 -36.48 -25.56 -20.52
C TYR A 95 -37.37 -25.87 -21.73
N TYR A 96 -37.36 -25.01 -22.76
CA TYR A 96 -38.15 -25.21 -23.98
C TYR A 96 -37.66 -26.40 -24.81
N LEU A 97 -36.35 -26.69 -24.80
CA LEU A 97 -35.75 -27.81 -25.52
C LEU A 97 -35.84 -29.15 -24.75
N GLY A 98 -36.37 -29.16 -23.52
CA GLY A 98 -36.60 -30.38 -22.74
C GLY A 98 -35.32 -31.13 -22.33
N LEU A 99 -34.16 -30.50 -22.47
CA LEU A 99 -32.87 -30.99 -21.98
C LEU A 99 -32.85 -30.75 -20.46
N ARG A 100 -33.29 -31.75 -19.70
CA ARG A 100 -33.31 -31.71 -18.24
C ARG A 100 -32.15 -32.49 -17.65
#